data_AF-A0A837NZ69-F1
#
_entry.id   AF-A0A837NZ69-F1
#
_cell.length_a   1.000
_cell.length_b   1.000
_cell.length_c   1.000
_cell.angle_alpha   90.00
_cell.angle_beta   90.00
_cell.angle_gamma   90.00
#
_symmetry.space_group_name_H-M   'P 1'
#
loop_
_entity.id
_entity.type
_entity.pdbx_description
1 polymer ?
#
loop_
_entity_poly.entity_id
_entity_poly.type
_entity_poly.pdbx_seq_one_letter_code
_entity_poly.pdbx_strand_id
1 'polypeptide(L)' 'MSRNKKYEDKMKAKGFKKVTLWIPRDKESDVKQATSVMCDHENLTVGVLKDIHTGRLVSMH' A
#
# COMPACT_ATOMS: atom_id res chain seq x y z
N MET A 1 24.61 -5.15 12.15
CA MET A 1 23.62 -4.97 11.06
C MET A 1 23.08 -3.56 11.11
N SER A 2 22.85 -2.91 9.97
CA SER A 2 22.21 -1.59 9.96
C SER A 2 20.78 -1.69 10.47
N ARG A 3 20.27 -0.60 11.05
CA ARG A 3 18.87 -0.49 11.53
C ARG A 3 17.87 -0.91 10.43
N ASN A 4 18.17 -0.56 9.18
CA ASN A 4 17.35 -0.92 8.02
C ASN A 4 17.31 -2.42 7.77
N LYS A 5 18.45 -3.12 7.85
CA LYS A 5 18.50 -4.58 7.68
C LYS A 5 17.67 -5.29 8.76
N LYS A 6 17.82 -4.88 10.03
CA LYS A 6 17.02 -5.45 11.14
C LYS A 6 15.52 -5.22 10.95
N TYR A 7 15.12 -4.05 10.46
CA TYR A 7 13.72 -3.77 10.15
C TYR A 7 13.19 -4.64 9.01
N GLU A 8 13.94 -4.75 7.91
CA GLU A 8 13.55 -5.59 6.77
C GLU A 8 13.43 -7.06 7.14
N ASP A 9 14.40 -7.59 7.89
CA ASP A 9 14.37 -8.97 8.36
C ASP A 9 13.14 -9.23 9.27
N LYS A 10 12.80 -8.26 10.14
CA LYS A 10 11.57 -8.32 10.97
C LYS A 10 10.31 -8.33 10.11
N MET A 11 10.24 -7.53 9.05
CA MET A 11 9.06 -7.49 8.18
C MET A 11 8.91 -8.78 7.37
N LYS A 12 10.02 -9.32 6.85
CA LYS A 12 10.02 -10.62 6.18
C LYS A 12 9.57 -11.75 7.10
N ALA A 13 10.02 -11.75 8.36
CA ALA A 13 9.59 -12.74 9.35
C ALA A 13 8.09 -12.68 9.68
N LYS A 14 7.44 -11.53 9.44
CA LYS A 14 5.98 -11.36 9.53
C LYS A 14 5.24 -11.76 8.24
N GLY A 15 5.94 -12.27 7.22
CA GLY A 15 5.35 -12.64 5.93
C GLY A 15 5.24 -11.48 4.93
N PHE A 16 5.71 -10.27 5.26
CA PHE A 16 5.65 -9.14 4.33
C PHE A 16 6.73 -9.21 3.25
N LYS A 17 6.34 -8.85 2.02
CA LYS A 17 7.24 -8.70 0.88
C LYS A 17 7.46 -7.21 0.60
N LYS A 18 8.72 -6.80 0.43
CA LYS A 18 9.07 -5.45 -0.02
C LYS A 18 8.77 -5.32 -1.52
N VAL A 19 7.98 -4.32 -1.89
CA VAL A 19 7.65 -3.98 -3.29
C VAL A 19 8.04 -2.53 -3.53
N THR A 20 8.76 -2.27 -4.62
CA THR A 20 9.12 -0.91 -5.06
C THR A 20 8.16 -0.49 -6.17
N LEU A 21 7.51 0.66 -6.01
CA LEU A 21 6.56 1.22 -6.97
C LEU A 21 6.98 2.65 -7.36
N TRP A 22 6.75 3.00 -8.62
CA TRP A 22 6.81 4.38 -9.10
C TRP A 22 5.40 4.97 -9.07
N ILE A 23 5.20 6.06 -8.34
CA ILE A 23 3.89 6.69 -8.15
C ILE A 23 3.98 8.21 -8.29
N PRO A 24 2.90 8.90 -8.68
CA PRO A 24 2.84 10.35 -8.62
C PRO A 24 3.00 10.85 -7.18
N ARG A 25 3.68 12.00 -7.01
CA ARG A 25 3.98 12.56 -5.69
C ARG A 25 2.73 12.85 -4.86
N ASP A 26 1.67 13.32 -5.51
CA ASP A 26 0.38 13.64 -4.90
C ASP A 26 -0.44 12.40 -4.52
N LYS A 27 -0.01 11.19 -4.91
CA LYS A 27 -0.67 9.92 -4.58
C LYS A 27 0.05 9.11 -3.51
N GLU A 28 1.18 9.59 -2.98
CA GLU A 28 1.98 8.87 -1.99
C GLU A 28 1.20 8.57 -0.70
N SER A 29 0.42 9.54 -0.19
CA SER A 29 -0.41 9.34 0.99
C SER A 29 -1.45 8.25 0.78
N ASP A 30 -2.12 8.29 -0.38
CA ASP A 30 -3.23 7.40 -0.71
C ASP A 30 -2.75 5.95 -0.82
N VAL A 31 -1.62 5.74 -1.51
CA VAL A 31 -1.01 4.40 -1.67
C VAL A 31 -0.55 3.85 -0.32
N LYS A 32 0.07 4.69 0.53
CA LYS A 32 0.48 4.27 1.89
C LYS A 32 -0.72 3.89 2.75
N GLN A 33 -1.78 4.68 2.71
CA GLN A 33 -2.98 4.42 3.49
C GLN A 33 -3.67 3.12 3.04
N ALA A 34 -3.90 2.95 1.74
CA ALA A 34 -4.50 1.73 1.20
C ALA A 34 -3.68 0.49 1.59
N THR A 35 -2.35 0.56 1.45
CA THR A 35 -1.46 -0.54 1.85
C THR A 35 -1.56 -0.85 3.34
N SER A 36 -1.54 0.17 4.21
CA SER A 36 -1.66 -0.05 5.66
C SER A 36 -2.98 -0.72 6.02
N VAL A 37 -4.10 -0.23 5.49
CA VAL A 37 -5.44 -0.77 5.79
C VAL A 37 -5.56 -2.23 5.36
N MET A 38 -5.05 -2.58 4.18
CA MET A 38 -5.05 -3.98 3.70
C MET A 38 -4.13 -4.88 4.52
N CYS A 39 -2.99 -4.38 4.99
CA CYS A 39 -2.11 -5.16 5.86
C CYS A 39 -2.71 -5.42 7.25
N ASP A 40 -3.59 -4.53 7.73
CA ASP A 40 -4.27 -4.69 9.01
C ASP A 40 -5.56 -5.53 8.91
N HIS A 41 -6.11 -5.70 7.70
CA HIS A 41 -7.37 -6.41 7.45
C HIS A 41 -7.21 -7.40 6.28
N GLU A 42 -6.94 -8.67 6.59
CA GLU A 42 -6.60 -9.73 5.62
C GLU A 42 -7.68 -9.99 4.55
N ASN A 43 -8.92 -9.59 4.81
CA ASN A 43 -10.05 -9.75 3.90
C ASN A 43 -10.31 -8.54 2.97
N LEU A 44 -9.53 -7.46 3.10
CA LEU A 44 -9.66 -6.27 2.27
C LEU A 44 -8.56 -6.23 1.19
N THR A 45 -8.95 -5.89 -0.03
CA THR A 45 -8.04 -5.65 -1.16
C THR A 45 -8.48 -4.44 -1.97
N VAL A 46 -7.59 -3.87 -2.79
CA VAL A 46 -7.95 -2.75 -3.67
C VAL A 46 -8.79 -3.26 -4.84
N GLY A 47 -10.02 -2.77 -4.93
CA GLY A 47 -10.92 -3.04 -6.08
C GLY A 47 -11.45 -1.80 -6.78
N VAL A 48 -11.30 -0.62 -6.17
CA VAL A 48 -11.83 0.64 -6.70
C VAL A 48 -10.83 1.79 -6.52
N LEU A 49 -10.85 2.73 -7.45
CA LEU A 49 -10.18 4.02 -7.33
C LEU A 49 -11.21 5.14 -7.33
N LYS A 50 -10.90 6.25 -6.67
CA LYS A 50 -11.74 7.45 -6.70
C LYS A 50 -11.25 8.39 -7.79
N ASP A 51 -12.14 8.79 -8.70
CA ASP A 51 -11.93 9.92 -9.58
C ASP A 51 -11.90 11.22 -8.74
N ILE A 52 -10.78 11.93 -8.76
CA ILE A 52 -10.58 13.13 -7.94
C ILE A 52 -11.34 14.36 -8.46
N HIS A 53 -11.75 14.36 -9.72
CA HIS A 53 -12.47 15.46 -10.34
C HIS A 53 -13.99 15.28 -10.16
N THR A 54 -14.47 14.05 -10.33
CA THR A 54 -15.92 13.76 -10.27
C THR A 54 -16.37 13.17 -8.93
N GLY A 55 -15.44 12.69 -8.11
CA GLY A 55 -15.71 12.01 -6.85
C GLY A 55 -16.23 10.57 -6.99
N ARG A 56 -16.42 10.08 -8.22
CA ARG A 56 -16.97 8.75 -8.50
C ARG A 56 -15.96 7.66 -8.15
N LEU A 57 -16.48 6.52 -7.68
CA LEU A 57 -15.68 5.30 -7.54
C LEU A 57 -15.69 4.54 -8.87
N VAL A 58 -14.50 4.17 -9.34
CA VAL A 58 -14.26 3.47 -10.60
C VAL A 58 -13.69 2.10 -10.25
N SER A 59 -14.33 1.03 -10.71
CA SER A 59 -13.82 -0.35 -10.58
C SER A 59 -12.48 -0.49 -11.29
N MET A 60 -11.53 -1.20 -10.67
CA MET A 60 -10.24 -1.54 -11.27
C MET A 60 -10.30 -2.81 -12.14
N HIS A 61 -11.42 -3.54 -12.09
CA HIS A 61 -11.72 -4.74 -12.86
C HIS A 61 -12.97 -4.58 -13.70
#